data_AF-A0A498SWE8-F1
#
_entry.id   AF-A0A498SWE8-F1
#
_cell.length_a   1.000
_cell.length_b   1.000
_cell.length_c   1.000
_cell.angle_alpha   90.00
_cell.angle_beta   90.00
_cell.angle_gamma   90.00
#
_symmetry.space_group_name_H-M   'P 1'
#
loop_
_entity.id
_entity.type
_entity.pdbx_description
1 polymer ?
#
loop_
_entity_poly.entity_id
_entity_poly.type
_entity_poly.pdbx_seq_one_letter_code
_entity_poly.pdbx_strand_id
1 'polypeptide(L)'
;MNATKTVVVQGFGCADGEILREGNAETLPECLQCPKGTVHINNTCELCPAGSYQDEVAQITCKPCPEQTSTQFSGSQTFNACLPVCGNGMYSETGLIPCHLCPRHTFAGPPTFGGYKRCEPCPQGSYTAKLGSTGPSQCKLPCPAGHFSLTGLEPCSPCPINWYQPALGQQ
;
A
#
# COMPACT_ATOMS: atom_id res chain seq x y z
N MET A 1 -65.59 20.71 0.13
CA MET A 1 -64.98 19.48 -0.41
C MET A 1 -63.60 19.37 0.22
N ASN A 2 -63.45 18.56 1.27
CA ASN A 2 -62.18 18.39 1.97
C ASN A 2 -61.28 17.50 1.12
N ALA A 3 -60.20 18.07 0.58
CA ALA A 3 -59.14 17.29 -0.04
C ALA A 3 -58.51 16.42 1.04
N THR A 4 -58.75 15.11 0.96
CA THR A 4 -58.13 14.11 1.79
C THR A 4 -56.62 14.21 1.64
N LYS A 5 -55.95 14.47 2.77
CA LYS A 5 -54.49 14.42 2.94
C LYS A 5 -53.98 13.10 2.36
N THR A 6 -53.49 13.13 1.14
CA THR A 6 -52.98 11.94 0.45
C THR A 6 -51.63 11.63 1.10
N VAL A 7 -51.63 10.70 2.05
CA VAL A 7 -50.38 10.18 2.60
C VAL A 7 -49.81 9.24 1.53
N VAL A 8 -48.98 9.79 0.64
CA VAL A 8 -48.20 9.01 -0.30
C VAL A 8 -47.09 8.33 0.51
N VAL A 9 -47.33 7.08 0.93
CA VAL A 9 -46.28 6.18 1.44
C VAL A 9 -45.75 5.33 0.29
N GLN A 10 -45.38 5.97 -0.81
CA GLN A 10 -44.47 5.34 -1.76
C GLN A 10 -43.11 5.90 -1.39
N GLY A 11 -42.33 5.06 -0.68
CA GLY A 11 -40.97 5.38 -0.31
C GLY A 11 -40.21 5.81 -1.56
N PHE A 12 -39.86 7.09 -1.62
CA PHE A 12 -38.94 7.59 -2.62
C PHE A 12 -37.62 6.87 -2.38
N GLY A 13 -37.34 5.85 -3.20
CA GLY A 13 -36.07 5.17 -3.24
C GLY A 13 -35.36 5.60 -4.51
N CYS A 14 -34.10 5.98 -4.40
CA CYS A 14 -33.25 6.20 -5.56
C CYS A 14 -32.73 4.86 -6.08
N ALA A 15 -32.18 4.87 -7.30
CA ALA A 15 -31.54 3.68 -7.85
C ALA A 15 -30.24 3.35 -7.08
N ASP A 16 -29.76 2.11 -7.20
CA ASP A 16 -28.46 1.75 -6.64
C ASP A 16 -27.36 2.65 -7.21
N GLY A 17 -26.52 3.22 -6.33
CA GLY A 17 -25.51 4.21 -6.73
C GLY A 17 -25.91 5.66 -6.47
N GLU A 18 -27.16 5.92 -6.07
CA GLU A 18 -27.69 7.25 -5.82
C GLU A 18 -28.08 7.44 -4.35
N ILE A 19 -27.87 8.64 -3.84
CA ILE A 19 -28.34 9.04 -2.51
C ILE A 19 -29.63 9.85 -2.64
N LEU A 20 -30.59 9.56 -1.78
CA LEU A 20 -31.81 10.36 -1.68
C LEU A 20 -31.52 11.63 -0.88
N ARG A 21 -31.64 12.78 -1.53
CA ARG A 21 -31.65 14.07 -0.85
C ARG A 21 -33.10 14.47 -0.59
N GLU A 22 -33.50 14.44 0.68
CA GLU A 22 -34.85 14.88 1.05
C GLU A 22 -35.07 16.35 0.69
N GLY A 23 -36.18 16.61 0.02
CA GLY A 23 -36.66 17.96 -0.28
C GLY A 23 -37.34 18.59 0.93
N ASN A 24 -37.70 19.87 0.82
CA ASN A 24 -38.49 20.58 1.83
C ASN A 24 -39.95 20.74 1.36
N ALA A 25 -40.76 21.54 2.07
CA ALA A 25 -42.17 21.74 1.70
C ALA A 25 -42.39 22.37 0.31
N GLU A 26 -41.35 22.90 -0.33
CA GLU A 26 -41.39 23.55 -1.65
C GLU A 26 -40.54 22.83 -2.71
N THR A 27 -39.68 21.87 -2.33
CA THR A 27 -38.80 21.14 -3.24
C THR A 27 -39.06 19.63 -3.20
N LEU A 28 -39.14 19.01 -4.37
CA LEU A 28 -39.25 17.55 -4.49
C LEU A 28 -37.93 16.88 -4.05
N PRO A 29 -37.98 15.67 -3.46
CA PRO A 29 -36.78 14.89 -3.19
C PRO A 29 -36.05 14.56 -4.50
N GLU A 30 -34.73 14.67 -4.48
CA GLU A 30 -33.86 14.47 -5.65
C GLU A 30 -32.89 13.32 -5.39
N CYS A 31 -32.60 12.55 -6.44
CA CYS A 31 -31.61 11.49 -6.42
C CYS A 31 -30.28 12.03 -6.95
N LEU A 32 -29.24 11.96 -6.11
CA LEU A 32 -27.89 12.40 -6.47
C LEU A 32 -26.99 11.20 -6.68
N GLN A 33 -26.38 11.11 -7.86
CA GLN A 33 -25.42 10.06 -8.17
C GLN A 33 -24.14 10.24 -7.37
N CYS A 34 -23.64 9.14 -6.80
CA CYS A 34 -22.32 9.17 -6.18
C CYS A 34 -21.25 9.51 -7.23
N PRO A 35 -20.41 10.53 -6.98
CA PRO A 35 -19.40 10.97 -7.93
C PRO A 35 -18.28 9.93 -8.09
N LYS A 36 -17.45 10.13 -9.12
CA LYS A 36 -16.24 9.32 -9.33
C LYS A 36 -15.35 9.32 -8.08
N GLY A 37 -14.69 8.19 -7.84
CA GLY A 37 -13.90 7.94 -6.64
C GLY A 37 -14.73 7.61 -5.41
N THR A 38 -16.06 7.57 -5.50
CA THR A 38 -16.94 7.17 -4.40
C THR A 38 -17.85 6.02 -4.79
N VAL A 39 -18.40 5.35 -3.78
CA VAL A 39 -19.38 4.29 -3.93
C VAL A 39 -20.55 4.50 -2.96
N HIS A 40 -21.72 4.07 -3.39
CA HIS A 40 -22.93 4.13 -2.58
C HIS A 40 -22.95 3.00 -1.55
N ILE A 41 -22.89 3.37 -0.27
CA ILE A 41 -22.98 2.50 0.90
C ILE A 41 -23.96 3.13 1.89
N ASN A 42 -25.02 2.39 2.26
CA ASN A 42 -26.01 2.82 3.26
C ASN A 42 -26.59 4.25 3.03
N ASN A 43 -26.98 4.61 1.80
CA ASN A 43 -27.49 5.94 1.45
C ASN A 43 -26.46 7.08 1.64
N THR A 44 -25.17 6.74 1.60
CA THR A 44 -24.05 7.70 1.62
C THR A 44 -23.02 7.36 0.56
N CYS A 45 -22.32 8.37 0.05
CA CYS A 45 -21.22 8.18 -0.89
C CYS A 45 -19.90 8.10 -0.11
N GLU A 46 -19.35 6.91 0.01
CA GLU A 46 -18.07 6.67 0.68
C GLU A 46 -16.91 6.69 -0.32
N LEU A 47 -15.75 7.20 0.09
CA LEU A 47 -14.56 7.24 -0.75
C LEU A 47 -14.01 5.83 -0.97
N CYS A 48 -13.60 5.54 -2.20
CA CYS A 48 -12.89 4.30 -2.49
C CYS A 48 -11.59 4.22 -1.67
N PRO A 49 -11.33 3.11 -0.96
CA PRO A 49 -10.12 2.98 -0.14
C PRO A 49 -8.85 3.01 -1.01
N ALA A 50 -7.72 3.35 -0.40
CA ALA A 50 -6.41 3.24 -1.06
C ALA A 50 -6.21 1.81 -1.59
N GLY A 51 -5.63 1.67 -2.79
CA GLY A 51 -5.56 0.42 -3.53
C GLY A 51 -6.78 0.13 -4.43
N SER A 52 -7.75 1.05 -4.49
CA SER A 52 -8.88 0.97 -5.41
C SER A 52 -9.20 2.33 -6.01
N TYR A 53 -9.98 2.33 -7.10
CA TYR A 53 -10.44 3.52 -7.78
C TYR A 53 -11.87 3.33 -8.30
N GLN A 54 -12.52 4.43 -8.67
CA GLN A 54 -13.81 4.38 -9.36
C GLN A 54 -13.91 5.51 -10.38
N ASP A 55 -13.98 5.15 -11.65
CA ASP A 55 -13.99 6.07 -12.80
C ASP A 55 -15.38 6.36 -13.37
N GLU A 56 -16.40 5.66 -12.87
CA GLU A 56 -17.81 5.84 -13.23
C GLU A 56 -18.61 6.43 -12.07
N VAL A 57 -19.73 7.09 -12.40
CA VAL A 57 -20.69 7.59 -11.40
C VAL A 57 -21.72 6.53 -11.06
N ALA A 58 -22.43 6.73 -9.95
CA ALA A 58 -23.51 5.85 -9.51
C ALA A 58 -23.08 4.39 -9.30
N GLN A 59 -21.93 4.19 -8.67
CA GLN A 59 -21.35 2.86 -8.44
C GLN A 59 -21.53 2.44 -6.99
N ILE A 60 -21.63 1.13 -6.77
CA ILE A 60 -21.77 0.52 -5.43
C ILE A 60 -20.48 -0.19 -4.96
N THR A 61 -19.52 -0.38 -5.87
CA THR A 61 -18.27 -1.11 -5.59
C THR A 61 -17.09 -0.40 -6.24
N CYS A 62 -15.95 -0.37 -5.56
CA CYS A 62 -14.71 0.20 -6.09
C CYS A 62 -13.96 -0.83 -6.94
N LYS A 63 -13.34 -0.38 -8.02
CA LYS A 63 -12.49 -1.21 -8.88
C LYS A 63 -11.12 -1.37 -8.21
N PRO A 64 -10.65 -2.59 -7.92
CA PRO A 64 -9.33 -2.80 -7.33
C PRO A 64 -8.23 -2.43 -8.32
N CYS A 65 -7.10 -1.93 -7.81
CA CYS A 65 -5.89 -1.79 -8.62
C CYS A 65 -5.34 -3.17 -9.04
N PRO A 66 -4.68 -3.27 -10.21
CA PRO A 66 -4.04 -4.52 -10.64
C PRO A 66 -2.88 -4.92 -9.74
N GLU A 67 -2.40 -6.17 -9.91
CA GLU A 67 -1.30 -6.70 -9.10
C GLU A 67 -0.08 -5.79 -9.07
N GLN A 68 0.56 -5.71 -7.89
CA GLN A 68 1.74 -4.86 -7.64
C GLN A 68 1.51 -3.36 -7.92
N THR A 69 0.26 -2.90 -7.90
CA THR A 69 -0.06 -1.46 -7.95
C THR A 69 -1.03 -1.08 -6.84
N SER A 70 -1.01 0.19 -6.45
CA SER A 70 -1.93 0.73 -5.45
C SER A 70 -2.09 2.23 -5.63
N THR A 71 -3.21 2.77 -5.17
CA THR A 71 -3.44 4.22 -5.17
C THR A 71 -2.89 4.84 -3.90
N GLN A 72 -2.30 6.04 -4.01
CA GLN A 72 -1.71 6.74 -2.87
C GLN A 72 -2.78 7.22 -1.87
N PHE A 73 -3.94 7.63 -2.38
CA PHE A 73 -5.00 8.24 -1.61
C PHE A 73 -6.34 7.55 -1.87
N SER A 74 -7.22 7.60 -0.87
CA SER A 74 -8.63 7.25 -1.06
C SER A 74 -9.32 8.22 -2.03
N GLY A 75 -10.45 7.81 -2.58
CA GLY A 75 -11.20 8.65 -3.52
C GLY A 75 -10.63 8.69 -4.93
N SER A 76 -9.76 7.73 -5.29
CA SER A 76 -9.11 7.73 -6.59
C SER A 76 -10.13 7.57 -7.72
N GLN A 77 -10.10 8.49 -8.68
CA GLN A 77 -11.13 8.60 -9.73
C GLN A 77 -10.76 7.93 -11.05
N THR A 78 -9.52 7.43 -11.20
CA THR A 78 -9.04 6.89 -12.46
C THR A 78 -8.08 5.74 -12.24
N PHE A 79 -7.98 4.85 -13.23
CA PHE A 79 -7.01 3.75 -13.26
C PHE A 79 -5.56 4.25 -13.18
N ASN A 80 -5.26 5.42 -13.76
CA ASN A 80 -3.92 6.02 -13.76
C ASN A 80 -3.43 6.40 -12.35
N ALA A 81 -4.32 6.42 -11.36
CA ALA A 81 -3.94 6.59 -9.96
C ALA A 81 -3.28 5.33 -9.35
N CYS A 82 -3.43 4.16 -10.00
CA CYS A 82 -2.78 2.92 -9.57
C CYS A 82 -1.29 2.96 -9.96
N LEU A 83 -0.45 3.28 -8.98
CA LEU A 83 1.00 3.36 -9.16
C LEU A 83 1.67 2.05 -8.73
N PRO A 84 2.78 1.64 -9.37
CA PRO A 84 3.56 0.51 -8.91
C PRO A 84 4.02 0.65 -7.46
N VAL A 85 3.85 -0.41 -6.68
CA VAL A 85 4.29 -0.46 -5.29
C VAL A 85 5.78 -0.82 -5.19
N CYS A 86 6.45 -0.32 -4.16
CA CYS A 86 7.82 -0.67 -3.86
C CYS A 86 7.91 -2.03 -3.14
N GLY A 87 8.90 -2.82 -3.50
CA GLY A 87 9.24 -4.10 -2.88
C GLY A 87 10.55 -4.63 -3.47
N ASN A 88 10.85 -5.91 -3.26
CA ASN A 88 12.04 -6.58 -3.78
C ASN A 88 13.32 -5.78 -3.53
N GLY A 89 13.57 -5.43 -2.27
CA GLY A 89 14.71 -4.63 -1.85
C GLY A 89 14.57 -3.14 -2.14
N MET A 90 13.37 -2.66 -2.44
CA MET A 90 13.10 -1.24 -2.62
C MET A 90 11.99 -0.75 -1.69
N TYR A 91 12.03 0.54 -1.36
CA TYR A 91 11.06 1.22 -0.52
C TYR A 91 10.90 2.68 -0.95
N SER A 92 9.84 3.34 -0.51
CA SER A 92 9.68 4.80 -0.61
C SER A 92 8.84 5.29 0.56
N GLU A 93 8.77 6.58 0.87
CA GLU A 93 7.95 7.05 1.99
C GLU A 93 6.46 6.73 1.84
N THR A 94 5.97 6.70 0.60
CA THR A 94 4.58 6.37 0.27
C THR A 94 4.35 4.87 0.09
N GLY A 95 5.41 4.09 -0.14
CA GLY A 95 5.36 2.70 -0.58
C GLY A 95 5.08 2.53 -2.08
N LEU A 96 5.02 3.64 -2.84
CA LEU A 96 4.82 3.69 -4.29
C LEU A 96 6.04 4.30 -4.98
N ILE A 97 6.15 4.15 -6.29
CA ILE A 97 7.22 4.81 -7.06
C ILE A 97 7.24 6.35 -6.84
N PRO A 98 8.43 6.99 -6.90
CA PRO A 98 9.76 6.41 -7.15
C PRO A 98 10.32 5.67 -5.93
N CYS A 99 10.86 4.46 -6.17
CA CYS A 99 11.43 3.63 -5.12
C CYS A 99 12.95 3.81 -5.00
N HIS A 100 13.44 3.68 -3.77
CA HIS A 100 14.86 3.69 -3.43
C HIS A 100 15.30 2.30 -2.95
N LEU A 101 16.55 1.94 -3.22
CA LEU A 101 17.12 0.68 -2.75
C LEU A 101 17.22 0.68 -1.23
N CYS A 102 16.91 -0.46 -0.61
CA CYS A 102 17.11 -0.67 0.80
C CYS A 102 18.57 -0.43 1.19
N PRO A 103 18.84 0.36 2.23
CA PRO A 103 20.19 0.54 2.73
C PRO A 103 20.76 -0.78 3.27
N ARG A 104 22.08 -0.81 3.45
CA ARG A 104 22.75 -1.92 4.15
C ARG A 104 22.09 -2.13 5.51
N HIS A 105 22.20 -3.36 6.01
CA HIS A 105 21.61 -3.82 7.28
C HIS A 105 20.08 -3.98 7.24
N THR A 106 19.44 -3.66 6.11
CA THR A 106 18.00 -3.78 5.91
C THR A 106 17.67 -4.54 4.63
N PHE A 107 16.42 -4.96 4.51
CA PHE A 107 15.88 -5.62 3.31
C PHE A 107 14.40 -5.27 3.11
N ALA A 108 13.88 -5.51 1.91
CA ALA A 108 12.43 -5.50 1.65
C ALA A 108 12.07 -6.73 0.84
N GLY A 109 11.06 -7.47 1.29
CA GLY A 109 10.59 -8.69 0.63
C GLY A 109 9.77 -8.41 -0.64
N PRO A 110 9.06 -9.42 -1.16
CA PRO A 110 8.11 -9.26 -2.25
C PRO A 110 7.07 -8.15 -1.96
N PRO A 111 6.63 -7.40 -2.99
CA PRO A 111 5.65 -6.32 -2.85
C PRO A 111 4.44 -6.66 -1.97
N THR A 112 4.14 -5.77 -1.02
CA THR A 112 2.97 -5.86 -0.13
C THR A 112 1.88 -4.90 -0.57
N PHE A 113 0.67 -5.02 0.00
CA PHE A 113 -0.40 -4.05 -0.24
C PHE A 113 0.03 -2.64 0.19
N GLY A 114 0.03 -1.70 -0.76
CA GLY A 114 0.55 -0.34 -0.56
C GLY A 114 2.08 -0.21 -0.54
N GLY A 115 2.81 -1.32 -0.71
CA GLY A 115 4.27 -1.38 -0.81
C GLY A 115 5.06 -1.10 0.47
N TYR A 116 6.38 -1.26 0.38
CA TYR A 116 7.29 -1.02 1.49
C TYR A 116 7.51 0.48 1.69
N LYS A 117 7.04 0.99 2.84
CA LYS A 117 7.31 2.37 3.25
C LYS A 117 8.71 2.60 3.83
N ARG A 118 9.32 1.49 4.26
CA ARG A 118 10.63 1.40 4.89
C ARG A 118 11.12 -0.03 4.74
N CYS A 119 12.43 -0.21 4.77
CA CYS A 119 13.03 -1.54 4.78
C CYS A 119 13.02 -2.14 6.19
N GLU A 120 12.90 -3.46 6.26
CA GLU A 120 12.95 -4.22 7.50
C GLU A 120 14.41 -4.41 7.93
N PRO A 121 14.73 -4.20 9.22
CA PRO A 121 16.06 -4.47 9.73
C PRO A 121 16.35 -5.97 9.79
N CYS A 122 17.60 -6.33 9.57
CA CYS A 122 18.04 -7.71 9.74
C CYS A 122 17.94 -8.16 11.23
N PRO A 123 17.47 -9.40 11.50
CA PRO A 123 17.32 -9.90 12.86
C PRO A 123 18.66 -10.36 13.48
N GLN A 124 18.70 -10.49 14.81
CA GLN A 124 19.79 -11.20 15.54
C GLN A 124 21.22 -10.65 15.29
N GLY A 125 21.38 -9.35 15.05
CA GLY A 125 22.70 -8.77 14.80
C GLY A 125 23.36 -9.21 13.49
N SER A 126 22.56 -9.77 12.57
CA SER A 126 22.97 -10.00 11.19
C SER A 126 22.78 -8.72 10.36
N TYR A 127 23.44 -8.65 9.21
CA TYR A 127 23.42 -7.48 8.34
C TYR A 127 23.37 -7.88 6.87
N THR A 128 22.90 -6.98 6.01
CA THR A 128 23.01 -7.14 4.55
C THR A 128 24.22 -6.38 4.04
N ALA A 129 25.07 -7.07 3.26
CA ALA A 129 26.29 -6.50 2.71
C ALA A 129 26.09 -5.66 1.43
N LYS A 130 24.87 -5.59 0.88
CA LYS A 130 24.59 -4.84 -0.34
C LYS A 130 23.33 -4.00 -0.18
N LEU A 131 23.23 -2.97 -0.99
CA LEU A 131 21.98 -2.23 -1.15
C LEU A 131 20.96 -3.13 -1.86
N GLY A 132 19.69 -2.90 -1.59
CA GLY A 132 18.60 -3.58 -2.27
C GLY A 132 18.45 -5.06 -1.91
N SER A 133 18.77 -5.43 -0.66
CA SER A 133 18.52 -6.80 -0.22
C SER A 133 17.03 -7.12 -0.21
N THR A 134 16.69 -8.27 -0.78
CA THR A 134 15.31 -8.65 -1.10
C THR A 134 14.67 -9.60 -0.09
N GLY A 135 15.34 -9.87 1.03
CA GLY A 135 14.81 -10.77 2.05
C GLY A 135 15.79 -11.11 3.17
N PRO A 136 15.30 -11.77 4.23
CA PRO A 136 16.08 -12.10 5.43
C PRO A 136 17.19 -13.13 5.17
N SER A 137 17.09 -13.93 4.10
CA SER A 137 18.15 -14.88 3.71
C SER A 137 19.47 -14.21 3.33
N GLN A 138 19.42 -12.92 2.98
CA GLN A 138 20.58 -12.08 2.70
C GLN A 138 21.15 -11.39 3.94
N CYS A 139 20.47 -11.48 5.07
CA CYS A 139 21.02 -11.10 6.36
C CYS A 139 22.00 -12.19 6.79
N LYS A 140 23.28 -11.82 6.90
CA LYS A 140 24.37 -12.72 7.25
C LYS A 140 25.06 -12.24 8.51
N LEU A 141 25.54 -13.17 9.32
CA LEU A 141 26.30 -12.81 10.51
C LEU A 141 27.68 -12.29 10.10
N PRO A 142 28.25 -11.36 10.87
CA PRO A 142 29.61 -10.92 10.68
C PRO A 142 30.59 -12.05 10.99
N CYS A 143 31.72 -12.08 10.28
CA CYS A 143 32.73 -13.10 10.50
C CYS A 143 33.34 -12.99 11.90
N PRO A 144 33.48 -14.12 12.63
CA PRO A 144 34.13 -14.14 13.93
C PRO A 144 35.62 -13.83 13.80
N ALA A 145 36.25 -13.44 14.91
CA ALA A 145 37.69 -13.18 14.95
C ALA A 145 38.51 -14.37 14.42
N GLY A 146 39.58 -14.08 13.68
CA GLY A 146 40.38 -15.10 13.00
C GLY A 146 39.77 -15.63 11.69
N HIS A 147 38.60 -15.12 11.26
CA HIS A 147 38.02 -15.40 9.95
C HIS A 147 37.75 -14.10 9.17
N PHE A 148 37.76 -14.19 7.85
CA PHE A 148 37.52 -13.07 6.93
C PHE A 148 36.57 -13.46 5.80
N SER A 149 35.96 -12.46 5.17
CA SER A 149 35.26 -12.60 3.89
C SER A 149 35.30 -11.27 3.15
N LEU A 150 35.07 -11.27 1.83
CA LEU A 150 35.09 -10.05 1.01
C LEU A 150 34.05 -9.00 1.46
N THR A 151 32.99 -9.44 2.12
CA THR A 151 31.92 -8.55 2.61
C THR A 151 31.99 -8.33 4.11
N GLY A 152 32.88 -9.03 4.82
CA GLY A 152 32.92 -9.12 6.28
C GLY A 152 31.79 -9.98 6.88
N LEU A 153 30.92 -10.58 6.05
CA LEU A 153 29.81 -11.43 6.50
C LEU A 153 29.94 -12.86 5.97
N GLU A 154 29.22 -13.80 6.58
CA GLU A 154 29.21 -15.20 6.15
C GLU A 154 28.84 -15.38 4.66
N PRO A 155 29.46 -16.36 3.97
CA PRO A 155 30.37 -17.39 4.49
C PRO A 155 31.81 -16.87 4.73
N CYS A 156 32.40 -17.29 5.86
CA CYS A 156 33.70 -16.84 6.30
C CYS A 156 34.80 -17.88 6.03
N SER A 157 36.02 -17.42 5.74
CA SER A 157 37.21 -18.25 5.55
C SER A 157 38.22 -17.99 6.68
N PRO A 158 38.95 -19.01 7.16
CA PRO A 158 39.98 -18.80 8.18
C PRO A 158 41.10 -17.92 7.63
N CYS A 159 41.68 -17.09 8.49
CA CYS A 159 42.84 -16.29 8.10
C CYS A 159 44.03 -17.20 7.72
N PRO A 160 44.85 -16.82 6.72
CA PRO A 160 46.08 -17.53 6.38
C PRO A 160 47.04 -17.66 7.58
N ILE A 161 47.93 -18.65 7.54
CA ILE A 161 48.99 -18.81 8.55
C ILE A 161 49.79 -17.50 8.70
N ASN A 162 49.97 -17.05 9.94
CA ASN A 162 50.59 -15.78 10.35
C ASN A 162 49.75 -14.50 10.15
N TRP A 163 48.47 -14.62 9.80
CA TRP A 163 47.53 -13.50 9.74
C TRP A 163 46.43 -13.67 10.78
N TYR A 164 46.05 -12.59 11.46
CA TYR A 164 44.97 -12.58 12.44
C TYR A 164 44.10 -11.34 12.23
N GLN A 165 42.80 -11.56 12.10
CA GLN A 165 41.80 -10.51 12.04
C GLN A 165 41.19 -10.30 13.44
N PRO A 166 41.53 -9.20 14.14
CA PRO A 166 41.01 -8.93 15.48
C PRO A 166 39.59 -8.36 15.48
N ALA A 167 39.17 -7.72 14.39
CA ALA A 167 37.87 -7.04 14.32
C ALA A 167 36.78 -7.91 13.66
N LEU A 168 35.59 -7.89 14.27
CA LEU A 168 34.40 -8.58 13.80
C LEU A 168 33.89 -7.91 12.51
N GLY A 169 33.72 -8.71 11.45
CA GLY A 169 33.24 -8.25 10.15
C GLY A 169 34.17 -7.32 9.36
N GLN A 170 35.48 -7.40 9.59
CA GLN A 170 36.47 -6.69 8.76
C GLN A 170 36.53 -7.27 7.34
N GLN A 171 36.70 -6.38 6.36
CA GLN A 171 36.76 -6.64 4.91
C GLN A 171 38.21 -6.62 4.41
#